data_AF-A0A7W1CR95-F1
#
_entry.id   AF-A0A7W1CR95-F1
#
_cell.length_a   1.000
_cell.length_b   1.000
_cell.length_c   1.000
_cell.angle_alpha   90.00
_cell.angle_beta   90.00
_cell.angle_gamma   90.00
#
_symmetry.space_group_name_H-M   'P 1'
#
loop_
_entity.id
_entity.type
_entity.pdbx_description
1 polymer ?
#
loop_
_entity_poly.entity_id
_entity_poly.type
_entity_poly.pdbx_seq_one_letter_code
_entity_poly.pdbx_strand_id
1 'polypeptide(L)'
;MRKLPHQLIEAFNATLEEAALADFLIHVLDASQDEVMAFYNTTMNVLGKLGAETKQMLVVFNKVDKVTDPHTLPALRRHFPDALFVSVQTGEGMEQLVDRISDFVARGTVTVELRLPPDRADLLARLHREGSVRDLVYDGEFTEVVATMPARLLEIYSPYLRQPAPELVPTTPE
;
A
#
# COMPACT_ATOMS: atom_id res chain seq x y z
N MET A 1 -17.33 -27.00 1.56
CA MET A 1 -17.57 -25.76 0.79
C MET A 1 -18.90 -25.15 1.23
N ARG A 2 -18.90 -24.10 2.05
CA ARG A 2 -20.12 -23.34 2.36
C ARG A 2 -20.40 -22.42 1.18
N LYS A 3 -21.53 -22.60 0.50
CA LYS A 3 -21.99 -21.67 -0.54
C LYS A 3 -22.42 -20.37 0.14
N LEU A 4 -21.63 -19.32 -0.05
CA LEU A 4 -21.99 -17.97 0.35
C LEU A 4 -23.24 -17.53 -0.46
N PRO A 5 -24.17 -16.76 0.11
CA PRO A 5 -25.33 -16.23 -0.61
C PRO A 5 -24.92 -15.42 -1.84
N HIS A 6 -25.70 -15.46 -2.92
CA HIS A 6 -25.37 -14.78 -4.19
C HIS A 6 -25.07 -13.27 -4.04
N GLN A 7 -25.86 -12.57 -3.21
CA GLN A 7 -25.64 -11.14 -2.90
C GLN A 7 -24.31 -10.90 -2.16
N LEU A 8 -23.89 -11.87 -1.35
CA LEU A 8 -22.62 -11.79 -0.63
C LEU A 8 -21.45 -12.08 -1.57
N ILE A 9 -21.63 -12.94 -2.58
CA ILE A 9 -20.64 -13.18 -3.64
C ILE A 9 -20.47 -11.94 -4.51
N GLU A 10 -21.55 -11.25 -4.88
CA GLU A 10 -21.48 -10.00 -5.66
C GLU A 10 -20.80 -8.88 -4.86
N ALA A 11 -21.14 -8.69 -3.59
CA ALA A 11 -20.44 -7.75 -2.72
C ALA A 11 -18.95 -8.11 -2.54
N PHE A 12 -18.63 -9.40 -2.44
CA PHE A 12 -17.23 -9.88 -2.38
C PHE A 12 -16.47 -9.56 -3.66
N ASN A 13 -17.08 -9.81 -4.82
CA ASN A 13 -16.47 -9.52 -6.12
C ASN A 13 -16.21 -8.01 -6.28
N ALA A 14 -17.15 -7.15 -5.89
CA ALA A 14 -16.93 -5.71 -5.91
C ALA A 14 -15.74 -5.28 -5.02
N THR A 15 -15.64 -5.81 -3.80
CA THR A 15 -14.48 -5.52 -2.91
C THR A 15 -13.17 -6.08 -3.45
N LEU A 16 -13.21 -7.18 -4.19
CA LEU A 16 -12.02 -7.77 -4.81
C LEU A 16 -11.62 -7.03 -6.11
N GLU A 17 -12.58 -6.49 -6.86
CA GLU A 17 -12.33 -5.57 -7.97
C GLU A 17 -11.69 -4.27 -7.47
N GLU A 18 -12.14 -3.73 -6.33
CA GLU A 18 -11.46 -2.61 -5.67
C GLU A 18 -10.03 -2.96 -5.25
N ALA A 19 -9.80 -4.18 -4.73
CA ALA A 19 -8.45 -4.67 -4.45
C ALA A 19 -7.58 -4.73 -5.73
N ALA A 20 -8.17 -5.03 -6.88
CA ALA A 20 -7.49 -4.98 -8.18
C ALA A 20 -7.15 -3.54 -8.64
N LEU A 21 -7.66 -2.50 -7.99
CA LEU A 21 -7.30 -1.11 -8.24
C LEU A 21 -6.30 -0.54 -7.23
N ALA A 22 -6.04 -1.24 -6.11
CA ALA A 22 -5.11 -0.78 -5.08
C ALA A 22 -3.66 -0.67 -5.57
N ASP A 23 -2.87 0.26 -5.02
CA ASP A 23 -1.45 0.42 -5.38
C ASP A 23 -0.59 -0.78 -4.94
N PHE A 24 -0.93 -1.37 -3.79
CA PHE A 24 -0.32 -2.59 -3.27
C PHE A 24 -1.34 -3.38 -2.44
N LEU A 25 -1.02 -4.65 -2.17
CA LEU A 25 -1.85 -5.56 -1.38
C LEU A 25 -1.10 -6.05 -0.14
N ILE A 26 -1.84 -6.29 0.93
CA ILE A 26 -1.36 -7.03 2.10
C ILE A 26 -2.18 -8.31 2.20
N HIS A 27 -1.53 -9.44 1.94
CA HIS A 27 -2.17 -10.75 2.06
C HIS A 27 -1.88 -11.35 3.42
N VAL A 28 -2.86 -11.22 4.32
CA VAL A 28 -2.76 -11.77 5.68
C VAL A 28 -3.23 -13.23 5.69
N LEU A 29 -2.39 -14.10 6.24
CA LEU A 29 -2.59 -15.55 6.40
C LEU A 29 -2.55 -15.92 7.88
N ASP A 30 -3.28 -16.95 8.27
CA ASP A 30 -3.24 -17.50 9.63
C ASP A 30 -2.15 -18.58 9.71
N ALA A 31 -1.05 -18.28 10.40
CA ALA A 31 0.11 -19.17 10.52
C ALA A 31 -0.18 -20.46 11.29
N SER A 32 -1.20 -20.45 12.15
CA SER A 32 -1.57 -21.61 12.97
C SER A 32 -2.48 -22.61 12.26
N GLN A 33 -2.87 -22.33 11.02
CA GLN A 33 -3.70 -23.25 10.24
C GLN A 33 -2.85 -24.22 9.43
N ASP A 34 -3.15 -25.51 9.57
CA ASP A 34 -2.48 -26.58 8.84
C ASP A 34 -2.61 -26.41 7.32
N GLU A 35 -3.77 -25.93 6.85
CA GLU A 35 -4.01 -25.68 5.42
C GLU A 35 -3.67 -24.27 4.94
N VAL A 36 -2.81 -23.52 5.66
CA VAL A 36 -2.45 -22.13 5.31
C VAL A 36 -2.03 -21.97 3.84
N MET A 37 -1.29 -22.95 3.30
CA MET A 37 -0.88 -22.96 1.90
C MET A 37 -2.05 -23.12 0.92
N ALA A 38 -3.08 -23.87 1.28
CA ALA A 38 -4.28 -24.01 0.47
C ALA A 38 -5.05 -22.68 0.41
N PHE A 39 -5.11 -21.94 1.52
CA PHE A 39 -5.74 -20.61 1.55
C PHE A 39 -4.96 -19.58 0.75
N TYR A 40 -3.62 -19.59 0.86
CA TYR A 40 -2.75 -18.77 0.00
C TYR A 40 -3.04 -19.02 -1.48
N ASN A 41 -2.96 -20.28 -1.93
CA ASN A 41 -3.18 -20.64 -3.33
C ASN A 41 -4.60 -20.30 -3.81
N THR A 42 -5.61 -20.47 -2.96
CA THR A 42 -7.00 -20.11 -3.27
C THR A 42 -7.12 -18.61 -3.51
N THR A 43 -6.52 -17.79 -2.64
CA THR A 43 -6.55 -16.33 -2.76
C THR A 43 -5.81 -15.87 -4.00
N MET A 44 -4.61 -16.41 -4.26
CA MET A 44 -3.83 -16.09 -5.47
C MET A 44 -4.57 -16.45 -6.76
N ASN A 45 -5.29 -17.57 -6.79
CA ASN A 45 -6.12 -17.93 -7.94
C ASN A 45 -7.26 -16.93 -8.18
N VAL A 46 -7.90 -16.46 -7.12
CA VAL A 46 -8.96 -15.44 -7.23
C VAL A 46 -8.38 -14.11 -7.71
N LEU A 47 -7.25 -13.66 -7.15
CA LEU A 47 -6.58 -12.43 -7.61
C LEU A 47 -6.12 -12.52 -9.06
N GLY A 48 -5.62 -13.68 -9.50
CA GLY A 48 -5.25 -13.90 -10.90
C GLY A 48 -6.43 -13.81 -11.87
N LYS A 49 -7.64 -14.23 -11.46
CA LYS A 49 -8.85 -14.05 -12.28
C LYS A 49 -9.27 -12.59 -12.42
N LEU A 50 -8.82 -11.74 -11.50
CA LEU A 50 -9.13 -10.31 -11.47
C LEU A 50 -8.00 -9.46 -12.08
N GLY A 51 -6.93 -10.07 -12.59
CA GLY A 51 -5.78 -9.36 -13.14
C GLY A 51 -4.90 -8.67 -12.08
N ALA A 52 -5.01 -9.08 -10.81
CA ALA A 52 -4.30 -8.48 -9.68
C ALA A 52 -3.06 -9.27 -9.24
N GLU A 53 -2.68 -10.34 -9.94
CA GLU A 53 -1.57 -11.23 -9.61
C GLU A 53 -0.19 -10.58 -9.72
N THR A 54 -0.07 -9.53 -10.53
CA THR A 54 1.19 -8.79 -10.73
C THR A 54 1.37 -7.62 -9.76
N LYS A 55 0.36 -7.34 -8.91
CA LYS A 55 0.46 -6.25 -7.93
C LYS A 55 1.55 -6.52 -6.92
N GLN A 56 2.16 -5.44 -6.45
CA GLN A 56 3.05 -5.50 -5.30
C GLN A 56 2.26 -6.02 -4.10
N MET A 57 2.73 -7.12 -3.49
CA MET A 57 2.03 -7.78 -2.39
C MET A 57 2.98 -8.06 -1.23
N LEU A 58 2.54 -7.74 -0.02
CA LEU A 58 3.17 -8.16 1.22
C LEU A 58 2.43 -9.35 1.80
N VAL A 59 3.08 -10.51 1.89
CA VAL A 59 2.53 -11.66 2.59
C VAL A 59 2.80 -11.52 4.09
N VAL A 60 1.77 -11.67 4.91
CA VAL A 60 1.85 -11.53 6.38
C VAL A 60 1.24 -12.76 7.04
N PHE A 61 2.06 -13.55 7.72
CA PHE A 61 1.62 -14.67 8.56
C PHE A 61 1.28 -14.15 9.95
N ASN A 62 -0.01 -13.98 10.23
CA ASN A 62 -0.54 -13.59 11.54
C ASN A 62 -0.74 -14.82 12.44
N LYS A 63 -0.94 -14.57 13.75
CA LYS A 63 -1.21 -15.57 14.79
C LYS A 63 -0.03 -16.52 15.06
N VAL A 64 1.19 -16.02 14.94
CA VAL A 64 2.40 -16.81 15.25
C VAL A 64 2.43 -17.30 16.70
N ASP A 65 1.74 -16.59 17.61
CA ASP A 65 1.55 -16.98 19.02
C ASP A 65 0.76 -18.28 19.19
N LYS A 66 0.01 -18.72 18.18
CA LYS A 66 -0.79 -19.95 18.20
C LYS A 66 -0.13 -21.12 17.51
N VAL A 67 1.07 -20.92 16.94
CA VAL A 67 1.79 -21.99 16.25
C VAL A 67 2.48 -22.86 17.29
N THR A 68 2.00 -24.10 17.41
CA THR A 68 2.50 -25.06 18.41
C THR A 68 3.63 -25.95 17.89
N ASP A 69 3.65 -26.24 16.59
CA ASP A 69 4.72 -27.02 15.98
C ASP A 69 5.95 -26.12 15.68
N PRO A 70 7.11 -26.39 16.30
CA PRO A 70 8.32 -25.59 16.09
C PRO A 70 8.85 -25.62 14.65
N HIS A 71 8.42 -26.56 13.81
CA HIS A 71 8.85 -26.66 12.42
C HIS A 71 8.01 -25.81 11.44
N THR A 72 6.80 -25.38 11.83
CA THR A 72 5.89 -24.64 10.95
C THR A 72 6.46 -23.28 10.54
N LEU A 73 6.86 -22.43 11.50
CA LEU A 73 7.38 -21.09 11.18
C LEU A 73 8.68 -21.13 10.36
N PRO A 74 9.69 -21.97 10.69
CA PRO A 74 10.87 -22.13 9.84
C PRO A 74 10.56 -22.58 8.41
N ALA A 75 9.61 -23.51 8.24
CA ALA A 75 9.19 -23.97 6.91
C ALA A 75 8.54 -22.84 6.11
N LEU A 76 7.65 -22.07 6.73
CA LEU A 76 7.00 -20.92 6.11
C LEU A 76 8.01 -19.82 5.74
N ARG A 77 8.96 -19.49 6.63
CA ARG A 77 10.04 -18.51 6.34
C ARG A 77 10.89 -18.92 5.15
N ARG A 78 11.16 -20.22 5.00
CA ARG A 78 11.92 -20.74 3.85
C ARG A 78 11.12 -20.64 2.54
N HIS A 79 9.80 -20.85 2.61
CA HIS A 79 8.93 -20.77 1.44
C HIS A 79 8.61 -19.32 1.04
N PHE A 80 8.56 -18.41 2.03
CA PHE A 80 8.25 -17.00 1.88
C PHE A 80 9.32 -16.12 2.56
N PRO A 81 10.49 -15.94 1.93
CA PRO A 81 11.61 -15.21 2.54
C PRO A 81 11.30 -13.74 2.82
N ASP A 82 10.42 -13.12 2.02
CA ASP A 82 10.04 -11.71 2.16
C ASP A 82 8.77 -11.49 3.00
N ALA A 83 8.17 -12.56 3.55
CA ALA A 83 6.97 -12.45 4.36
C ALA A 83 7.27 -11.97 5.78
N LEU A 84 6.31 -11.24 6.35
CA LEU A 84 6.33 -10.88 7.76
C LEU A 84 5.56 -11.89 8.60
N PHE A 85 6.03 -12.08 9.82
CA PHE A 85 5.49 -13.02 10.79
C PHE A 85 5.10 -12.22 12.02
N VAL A 86 3.80 -12.18 12.31
CA VAL A 86 3.24 -11.27 13.30
C VAL A 86 2.25 -11.98 14.21
N SER A 87 2.05 -11.42 15.40
CA SER A 87 0.87 -11.67 16.19
C SER A 87 0.23 -10.33 16.52
N VAL A 88 -0.92 -10.07 15.88
CA VAL A 88 -1.74 -8.90 16.21
C VAL A 88 -2.19 -8.94 17.68
N GLN A 89 -2.33 -10.14 18.25
CA GLN A 89 -2.77 -10.31 19.63
C GLN A 89 -1.69 -9.93 20.64
N THR A 90 -0.43 -10.31 20.41
CA THR A 90 0.68 -10.01 21.33
C THR A 90 1.43 -8.73 20.97
N GLY A 91 1.27 -8.23 19.74
CA GLY A 91 2.03 -7.12 19.17
C GLY A 91 3.34 -7.55 18.50
N GLU A 92 3.70 -8.84 18.54
CA GLU A 92 4.91 -9.35 17.90
C GLU A 92 4.91 -9.03 16.39
N GLY A 93 6.02 -8.46 15.91
CA GLY A 93 6.22 -8.16 14.47
C GLY A 93 5.40 -6.98 13.93
N MET A 94 4.60 -6.30 14.75
CA MET A 94 3.75 -5.20 14.29
C MET A 94 4.53 -3.95 13.88
N GLU A 95 5.64 -3.64 14.56
CA GLU A 95 6.53 -2.53 14.19
C GLU A 95 7.11 -2.75 12.78
N GLN A 96 7.66 -3.93 12.52
CA GLN A 96 8.18 -4.33 11.21
C GLN A 96 7.10 -4.27 10.12
N LEU A 97 5.85 -4.59 10.45
CA LEU A 97 4.72 -4.47 9.54
C LEU A 97 4.44 -3.00 9.18
N VAL A 98 4.44 -2.11 10.17
CA VAL A 98 4.25 -0.67 9.95
C VAL A 98 5.37 -0.09 9.10
N ASP A 99 6.63 -0.44 9.39
CA ASP A 99 7.79 0.01 8.61
C ASP A 99 7.69 -0.45 7.16
N ARG A 100 7.37 -1.74 6.95
CA ARG A 100 7.27 -2.32 5.61
C ARG A 100 6.15 -1.69 4.80
N ILE A 101 5.01 -1.40 5.43
CA ILE A 101 3.88 -0.68 4.80
C ILE A 101 4.33 0.74 4.43
N SER A 102 5.05 1.42 5.33
CA SER A 102 5.56 2.78 5.09
C SER A 102 6.48 2.81 3.87
N ASP A 103 7.34 1.80 3.72
CA ASP A 103 8.18 1.65 2.52
C ASP A 103 7.39 1.43 1.23
N PHE A 104 6.28 0.67 1.28
CA PHE A 104 5.41 0.49 0.11
C PHE A 104 4.76 1.80 -0.31
N VAL A 105 4.23 2.55 0.66
CA VAL A 105 3.65 3.87 0.41
C VAL A 105 4.71 4.81 -0.15
N ALA A 106 5.90 4.87 0.46
CA ALA A 106 6.98 5.74 -0.01
C ALA A 106 7.36 5.45 -1.47
N ARG A 107 7.54 4.19 -1.86
CA ARG A 107 7.86 3.78 -3.24
C ARG A 107 6.77 4.13 -4.26
N GLY A 108 5.51 4.18 -3.83
CA GLY A 108 4.37 4.52 -4.69
C GLY A 108 4.12 6.02 -4.84
N THR A 109 4.88 6.87 -4.14
CA THR A 109 4.68 8.31 -4.10
C THR A 109 5.85 9.10 -4.66
N VAL A 110 5.56 10.28 -5.18
CA VAL A 110 6.53 11.27 -5.67
C VAL A 110 6.31 12.57 -4.93
N THR A 111 7.41 13.24 -4.58
CA THR A 111 7.36 14.62 -4.06
C THR A 111 7.58 15.57 -5.22
N VAL A 112 6.72 16.57 -5.32
CA VAL A 112 6.75 17.57 -6.39
C VAL A 112 6.66 18.98 -5.83
N GLU A 113 7.15 19.92 -6.62
CA GLU A 113 6.88 21.34 -6.46
C GLU A 113 5.99 21.80 -7.60
N LEU A 114 4.88 22.43 -7.26
CA LEU A 114 3.85 22.85 -8.19
C LEU A 114 3.63 24.35 -8.10
N ARG A 115 3.42 24.99 -9.26
CA ARG A 115 2.94 26.37 -9.35
C ARG A 115 1.52 26.34 -9.92
N LEU A 116 0.53 26.37 -9.04
CA LEU A 116 -0.88 26.27 -9.40
C LEU A 116 -1.50 27.65 -9.61
N PRO A 117 -2.19 27.91 -10.73
CA PRO A 117 -2.93 29.15 -10.91
C PRO A 117 -4.21 29.17 -10.04
N PRO A 118 -4.79 30.36 -9.76
CA PRO A 118 -5.89 30.50 -8.79
C PRO A 118 -7.19 29.81 -9.22
N ASP A 119 -7.38 29.64 -10.53
CA ASP A 119 -8.50 28.93 -11.13
C ASP A 119 -8.40 27.40 -10.99
N ARG A 120 -7.27 26.88 -10.51
CA ARG A 120 -7.03 25.45 -10.28
C ARG A 120 -7.03 25.04 -8.80
N ALA A 121 -7.88 25.69 -8.00
CA ALA A 121 -8.15 25.27 -6.62
C ALA A 121 -8.69 23.83 -6.51
N ASP A 122 -9.27 23.30 -7.58
CA ASP A 122 -9.72 21.90 -7.70
C ASP A 122 -8.55 20.91 -7.54
N LEU A 123 -7.39 21.24 -8.13
CA LEU A 123 -6.17 20.44 -8.05
C LEU A 123 -5.57 20.46 -6.64
N LEU A 124 -5.55 21.63 -5.99
CA LEU A 124 -5.10 21.74 -4.61
C LEU A 124 -6.01 20.93 -3.66
N ALA A 125 -7.33 21.06 -3.81
CA ALA A 125 -8.28 20.28 -3.02
C ALA A 125 -8.12 18.77 -3.25
N ARG A 126 -7.77 18.37 -4.47
CA ARG A 126 -7.48 16.98 -4.81
C ARG A 126 -6.18 16.49 -4.15
N LEU A 127 -5.12 17.29 -4.14
CA LEU A 127 -3.88 16.96 -3.42
C LEU A 127 -4.12 16.73 -1.94
N HIS A 128 -5.00 17.52 -1.30
CA HIS A 128 -5.36 17.29 0.10
C HIS A 128 -6.14 15.99 0.33
N ARG A 129 -6.85 15.47 -0.67
CA ARG A 129 -7.62 14.21 -0.56
C ARG A 129 -6.80 12.98 -0.91
N GLU A 130 -5.97 13.07 -1.94
CA GLU A 130 -5.29 11.92 -2.56
C GLU A 130 -3.76 11.94 -2.36
N GLY A 131 -3.22 12.97 -1.70
CA GLY A 131 -1.80 13.12 -1.37
C GLY A 131 -1.61 13.82 -0.03
N SER A 132 -0.44 14.42 0.16
CA SER A 132 -0.07 15.18 1.34
C SER A 132 0.62 16.48 0.93
N VAL A 133 0.05 17.61 1.34
CA VAL A 133 0.63 18.95 1.12
C VAL A 133 1.56 19.26 2.29
N ARG A 134 2.86 19.45 1.99
CA ARG A 134 3.89 19.78 2.97
C ARG A 134 4.00 21.29 3.17
N ASP A 135 3.97 22.06 2.09
CA ASP A 135 4.09 23.52 2.13
C ASP A 135 3.18 24.16 1.09
N LEU A 136 2.70 25.37 1.39
CA LEU A 136 1.80 26.13 0.56
C LEU A 136 2.01 27.64 0.75
N VAL A 137 2.37 28.34 -0.32
CA VAL A 137 2.61 29.79 -0.32
C VAL A 137 1.84 30.44 -1.47
N TYR A 138 1.10 31.50 -1.17
CA TYR A 138 0.39 32.29 -2.18
C TYR A 138 1.16 33.58 -2.47
N ASP A 139 1.55 33.80 -3.73
CA ASP A 139 2.33 34.98 -4.16
C ASP A 139 1.46 36.09 -4.79
N GLY A 140 0.13 35.92 -4.81
CA GLY A 140 -0.82 36.85 -5.42
C GLY A 140 -1.25 36.48 -6.84
N GLU A 141 -0.40 35.79 -7.61
CA GLU A 141 -0.75 35.27 -8.93
C GLU A 141 -0.89 33.75 -8.95
N PHE A 142 -0.09 33.04 -8.16
CA PHE A 142 -0.04 31.59 -8.11
C PHE A 142 0.04 31.10 -6.66
N THR A 143 -0.29 29.82 -6.50
CA THR A 143 -0.05 29.06 -5.28
C THR A 143 1.11 28.11 -5.53
N GLU A 144 2.22 28.34 -4.85
CA GLU A 144 3.37 27.45 -4.79
C GLU A 144 3.06 26.34 -3.77
N VAL A 145 3.19 25.08 -4.18
CA VAL A 145 2.83 23.92 -3.37
C VAL A 145 3.94 22.89 -3.40
N VAL A 146 4.41 22.48 -2.23
CA VAL A 146 5.26 21.28 -2.08
C VAL A 146 4.37 20.16 -1.58
N ALA A 147 4.25 19.08 -2.35
CA ALA A 147 3.36 17.97 -2.01
C ALA A 147 3.96 16.61 -2.36
N THR A 148 3.61 15.61 -1.57
CA THR A 148 3.84 14.19 -1.88
C THR A 148 2.53 13.59 -2.36
N MET A 149 2.54 12.90 -3.51
CA MET A 149 1.34 12.29 -4.08
C MET A 149 1.65 10.94 -4.74
N PRO A 150 0.66 10.06 -4.94
CA PRO A 150 0.85 8.85 -5.71
C PRO A 150 1.37 9.13 -7.12
N ALA A 151 2.34 8.34 -7.60
CA ALA A 151 3.00 8.55 -8.88
C ALA A 151 2.01 8.59 -10.07
N ARG A 152 0.90 7.84 -9.98
CA ARG A 152 -0.18 7.84 -10.98
C ARG A 152 -0.83 9.22 -11.20
N LEU A 153 -0.75 10.12 -10.21
CA LEU A 153 -1.31 11.46 -10.33
C LEU A 153 -0.38 12.40 -11.10
N LEU A 154 0.91 12.09 -11.19
CA LEU A 154 1.93 12.97 -11.76
C LEU A 154 1.58 13.47 -13.16
N GLU A 155 0.96 12.61 -13.99
CA GLU A 155 0.54 12.98 -15.34
C GLU A 155 -0.40 14.20 -15.36
N ILE A 156 -1.35 14.25 -14.43
CA ILE A 156 -2.34 15.33 -14.30
C ILE A 156 -1.68 16.64 -13.84
N TYR A 157 -0.66 16.54 -12.97
CA TYR A 157 0.04 17.69 -12.41
C TYR A 157 1.26 18.12 -13.25
N SER A 158 1.65 17.34 -14.24
CA SER A 158 2.82 17.60 -15.09
C SER A 158 2.88 19.01 -15.70
N PRO A 159 1.76 19.66 -16.12
CA PRO A 159 1.81 21.01 -16.67
C PRO A 159 2.14 22.09 -15.63
N TYR A 160 2.02 21.79 -14.34
CA TYR A 160 2.21 22.71 -13.23
C TYR A 160 3.52 22.44 -12.46
N LEU A 161 4.28 21.42 -12.89
CA LEU A 161 5.58 21.12 -12.31
C LEU A 161 6.54 22.28 -12.52
N ARG A 162 7.22 22.67 -11.45
CA ARG A 162 8.32 23.62 -11.51
C ARG A 162 9.58 22.90 -12.04
N GLN A 163 10.30 23.45 -13.03
CA GLN A 163 11.62 22.95 -13.46
C GLN A 163 12.73 24.02 -13.33
N PRO A 164 13.95 23.67 -12.88
CA PRO A 164 14.35 22.62 -11.91
C PRO A 164 15.07 23.24 -10.68
N ALA A 165 15.33 22.61 -9.52
CA ALA A 165 14.92 21.39 -8.78
C ALA A 165 15.29 21.68 -7.30
N PRO A 166 14.63 21.14 -6.25
CA PRO A 166 15.17 21.29 -4.90
C PRO A 166 16.42 20.42 -4.77
N GLU A 167 17.50 21.01 -4.25
CA GLU A 167 18.72 20.31 -3.87
C GLU A 167 18.40 19.12 -2.94
N LEU A 168 19.05 17.99 -3.20
CA LEU A 168 19.14 16.88 -2.24
C LEU A 168 19.73 17.43 -0.94
N VAL A 169 18.89 17.62 0.09
CA VAL A 169 19.39 17.85 1.44
C VAL A 169 20.04 16.54 1.91
N PRO A 170 21.35 16.51 2.19
CA PRO A 170 21.96 15.32 2.78
C PRO A 170 21.44 15.19 4.20
N THR A 171 20.62 14.17 4.46
CA THR A 171 20.37 13.72 5.84
C THR A 171 21.68 13.18 6.39
N THR A 172 22.36 14.00 7.18
CA THR A 172 23.46 13.54 8.02
C THR A 172 22.81 12.89 9.25
N PRO A 173 23.09 11.61 9.56
CA PRO A 173 22.71 11.05 10.84
C PRO A 173 23.71 11.51 11.90
N GLU A 174 23.22 12.10 13.00
CA GLU A 174 23.85 11.99 14.32
C GLU A 174 23.50 10.64 14.96
#